data_AF-A0A933LYD3-F1
#
_entry.id   AF-A0A933LYD3-F1
#
_cell.length_a   1.000
_cell.length_b   1.000
_cell.length_c   1.000
_cell.angle_alpha   90.00
_cell.angle_beta   90.00
_cell.angle_gamma   90.00
#
_symmetry.space_group_name_H-M   'P 1'
#
loop_
_entity.id
_entity.type
_entity.pdbx_description
1 polymer ?
#
loop_
_entity_poly.entity_id
_entity_poly.type
_entity_poly.pdbx_seq_one_letter_code
_entity_poly.pdbx_strand_id
1 'polypeptide(L)'
;MKSSNCPGDEEVFYNRVFHLLENGELRSLEEHLGSCGPCRARDQDLRRRLDCLESLGEIAPRRGLAERVLARIETAARWRRRFYVAAILVLAAAAGTLVWLVWRLAENKAEHRFLRDLEHAIQVYRNDHGAYPPPDASLGRLLDIPQERVDSQGRVLDRWGRPVRYVVPGEHNPELFDLQSDGANGRDEAGKGDDLVNW
;
A
#
# COMPACT_ATOMS: atom_id res chain seq x y z
N MET A 1 14.63 -58.78 40.78
CA MET A 1 14.19 -59.12 39.42
C MET A 1 13.41 -57.92 38.87
N LYS A 2 13.92 -57.21 37.86
CA LYS A 2 13.18 -56.19 37.13
C LYS A 2 12.16 -56.92 36.27
N SER A 3 10.86 -56.83 36.57
CA SER A 3 9.83 -57.24 35.61
C SER A 3 9.96 -56.37 34.38
N SER A 4 9.99 -56.98 33.21
CA SER A 4 10.32 -56.42 31.89
C SER A 4 9.36 -55.34 31.35
N ASN A 5 8.52 -54.73 32.20
CA ASN A 5 7.54 -53.73 31.78
C ASN A 5 7.25 -52.66 32.85
N CYS A 6 8.20 -52.34 33.73
CA CYS A 6 8.08 -51.15 34.58
C CYS A 6 8.30 -49.90 33.71
N PRO A 7 7.43 -48.88 33.77
CA PRO A 7 7.74 -47.57 33.22
C PRO A 7 8.95 -47.05 33.99
N GLY A 8 10.14 -47.21 33.41
CA GLY A 8 11.40 -46.76 33.97
C GLY A 8 11.53 -45.25 33.96
N ASP A 9 10.67 -44.59 33.18
CA ASP A 9 10.74 -43.16 32.89
C ASP A 9 9.98 -42.35 33.93
N GLU A 10 10.72 -41.48 34.60
CA GLU A 10 10.24 -40.47 35.54
C GLU A 10 9.17 -39.56 34.90
N GLU A 11 9.24 -39.41 33.57
CA GLU A 11 8.31 -38.66 32.72
C GLU A 11 6.87 -39.17 32.79
N VAL A 12 6.64 -40.49 32.86
CA VAL A 12 5.27 -41.05 32.92
C VAL A 12 4.58 -40.64 34.23
N PHE A 13 5.32 -40.61 35.34
CA PHE A 13 4.80 -40.18 36.64
C PHE A 13 4.58 -38.66 36.68
N TYR A 14 5.48 -37.89 36.08
CA TYR A 14 5.33 -36.44 35.92
C TYR A 14 4.08 -36.10 35.10
N ASN A 15 3.92 -36.71 33.93
CA ASN A 15 2.78 -36.45 33.05
C ASN A 15 1.46 -36.83 33.70
N ARG A 16 1.42 -37.85 34.58
CA ARG A 16 0.23 -38.16 35.38
C ARG A 16 -0.14 -37.01 36.32
N VAL A 17 0.84 -36.46 37.03
CA VAL A 17 0.66 -35.37 38.00
C VAL A 17 0.15 -34.09 37.33
N PHE A 18 0.71 -33.76 36.17
CA PHE A 18 0.32 -32.57 35.41
C PHE A 18 -0.89 -32.80 34.49
N HIS A 19 -1.57 -33.95 34.61
CA HIS A 19 -2.71 -34.32 33.78
C HIS A 19 -2.44 -34.28 32.27
N LEU A 20 -1.22 -34.64 31.86
CA LEU A 20 -0.74 -34.65 30.47
C LEU A 20 -0.83 -36.02 29.78
N LEU A 21 -1.18 -37.08 30.52
CA LEU A 21 -1.36 -38.42 29.94
C LEU A 21 -2.69 -38.52 29.18
N GLU A 22 -2.66 -39.22 28.04
CA GLU A 22 -3.88 -39.57 27.32
C GLU A 22 -4.68 -40.65 28.07
N ASN A 23 -5.99 -40.73 27.82
CA ASN A 23 -6.89 -41.69 28.47
C ASN A 23 -6.49 -43.17 28.29
N GLY A 24 -5.74 -43.50 27.23
CA GLY A 24 -5.20 -44.85 27.00
C GLY A 24 -3.96 -45.14 27.86
N GLU A 25 -3.05 -44.17 27.95
CA GLU A 25 -1.81 -44.26 28.74
C GLU A 25 -2.11 -44.26 30.25
N LEU A 26 -3.08 -43.45 30.67
CA LEU A 26 -3.56 -43.41 32.04
C LEU A 26 -4.06 -44.80 32.50
N ARG A 27 -4.86 -45.47 31.68
CA ARG A 27 -5.39 -46.81 31.98
C ARG A 27 -4.27 -47.85 32.07
N SER A 28 -3.35 -47.85 31.11
CA SER A 28 -2.17 -48.73 31.10
C SER A 28 -1.32 -48.53 32.37
N LEU A 29 -1.11 -47.28 32.78
CA LEU A 29 -0.39 -46.95 34.00
C LEU A 29 -1.14 -47.41 35.25
N GLU A 30 -2.46 -47.24 35.32
CA GLU A 30 -3.27 -47.70 36.46
C GLU A 30 -3.27 -49.21 36.61
N GLU A 31 -3.40 -49.95 35.51
CA GLU A 31 -3.27 -51.41 35.48
C GLU A 31 -1.87 -51.86 35.95
N HIS A 32 -0.82 -51.16 35.51
CA HIS A 32 0.54 -51.42 35.95
C HIS A 32 0.73 -51.15 37.45
N LEU A 33 0.23 -50.02 37.95
CA LEU A 33 0.29 -49.69 39.39
C LEU A 33 -0.48 -50.71 40.22
N GLY A 34 -1.54 -51.31 39.66
CA GLY A 34 -2.29 -52.43 40.23
C GLY A 34 -1.45 -53.70 40.44
N SER A 35 -0.44 -53.94 39.61
CA SER A 35 0.37 -55.17 39.61
C SER A 35 1.80 -55.00 40.13
N CYS A 36 2.33 -53.77 40.19
CA CYS A 36 3.72 -53.49 40.56
C CYS A 36 3.84 -52.71 41.89
N GLY A 37 4.27 -53.39 42.96
CA GLY A 37 4.49 -52.78 44.28
C GLY A 37 5.49 -51.61 44.30
N PRO A 38 6.69 -51.73 43.68
CA PRO A 38 7.68 -50.64 43.65
C PRO A 38 7.19 -49.36 42.95
N CYS A 39 6.52 -49.50 41.79
CA CYS A 39 5.97 -48.34 41.08
C CYS A 39 4.82 -47.70 41.85
N ARG A 40 4.00 -48.49 42.55
CA ARG A 40 2.96 -47.98 43.44
C ARG A 40 3.52 -47.16 44.61
N ALA A 41 4.59 -47.65 45.24
CA ALA A 41 5.25 -46.92 46.32
C ALA A 41 5.81 -45.58 45.85
N ARG A 42 6.39 -45.53 44.64
CA ARG A 42 6.89 -44.30 44.01
C ARG A 42 5.76 -43.32 43.68
N ASP A 43 4.66 -43.78 43.10
CA ASP A 43 3.48 -42.95 42.82
C ASP A 43 2.90 -42.34 44.10
N GLN A 44 2.81 -43.14 45.17
CA GLN A 44 2.35 -42.65 46.47
C GLN A 44 3.30 -41.61 47.10
N ASP A 45 4.62 -41.81 46.99
CA ASP A 45 5.60 -40.84 47.48
C ASP A 45 5.49 -39.50 46.74
N LEU A 46 5.37 -39.54 45.41
CA LEU A 46 5.21 -38.34 44.59
C LEU A 46 3.92 -37.58 44.94
N ARG A 47 2.79 -38.29 45.08
CA ARG A 47 1.51 -37.70 45.53
C ARG A 47 1.65 -37.01 46.89
N ARG A 48 2.26 -37.67 47.88
CA ARG A 48 2.48 -37.06 49.21
C ARG A 48 3.30 -35.77 49.14
N ARG A 49 4.33 -35.71 48.29
CA ARG A 49 5.15 -34.51 48.13
C ARG A 49 4.35 -33.37 47.51
N LEU A 50 3.49 -33.67 46.53
CA LEU A 50 2.62 -32.68 45.90
C LEU A 50 1.55 -32.19 46.87
N ASP A 51 0.92 -33.08 47.62
CA ASP A 51 -0.04 -32.72 48.68
C ASP A 51 0.64 -31.81 49.72
N CYS A 52 1.92 -32.07 50.05
CA CYS A 52 2.71 -31.20 50.92
C CYS A 52 2.96 -29.82 50.29
N LEU A 53 3.33 -29.77 49.01
CA LEU A 53 3.52 -28.50 48.28
C LEU A 53 2.22 -27.70 48.17
N GLU A 54 1.09 -28.36 47.92
CA GLU A 54 -0.23 -27.73 47.85
C GLU A 54 -0.70 -27.26 49.23
N SER A 55 -0.29 -27.95 50.30
CA SER A 55 -0.52 -27.51 51.68
C SER A 55 0.30 -26.26 52.06
N LEU A 56 1.36 -25.93 51.31
CA LEU A 56 2.02 -24.64 51.43
C LEU A 56 1.06 -23.60 50.84
N GLY A 57 0.37 -22.88 51.71
CA GLY A 57 -0.58 -21.84 51.29
C GLY A 57 0.04 -20.87 50.28
N GLU A 58 -0.79 -20.33 49.39
CA GLU A 58 -0.36 -19.40 48.35
C GLU A 58 0.51 -18.28 48.93
N ILE A 59 1.78 -18.27 48.56
CA ILE A 59 2.70 -17.20 48.91
C ILE A 59 2.32 -16.01 48.03
N ALA A 60 1.57 -15.06 48.59
CA ALA A 60 1.25 -13.83 47.90
C ALA A 60 2.57 -13.17 47.41
N PRO A 61 2.66 -12.79 46.12
CA PRO A 61 3.86 -12.16 45.59
C PRO A 61 4.17 -10.87 46.38
N ARG A 62 5.46 -10.52 46.49
CA ARG A 62 5.87 -9.26 47.13
C ARG A 62 5.07 -8.10 46.52
N ARG A 63 4.50 -7.24 47.37
CA ARG A 63 3.78 -6.02 46.94
C ARG A 63 4.65 -5.26 45.92
N GLY A 64 4.05 -4.90 44.78
CA GLY A 64 4.71 -4.23 43.66
C GLY A 64 5.53 -5.13 42.71
N LEU A 65 5.44 -6.46 42.79
CA LEU A 65 5.98 -7.34 41.75
C LEU A 65 5.20 -7.20 40.43
N ALA A 66 3.87 -7.28 40.49
CA ALA A 66 3.00 -7.14 39.32
C ALA A 66 3.21 -5.79 38.61
N GLU A 67 3.29 -4.70 39.37
CA GLU A 67 3.56 -3.35 38.87
C GLU A 67 4.89 -3.27 38.11
N ARG A 68 5.96 -3.89 38.64
CA ARG A 68 7.28 -3.91 37.98
C ARG A 68 7.30 -4.77 36.72
N VAL A 69 6.59 -5.90 36.71
CA VAL A 69 6.48 -6.77 35.54
C VAL A 69 5.69 -6.07 34.44
N LEU A 70 4.53 -5.49 34.77
CA LEU A 70 3.68 -4.77 33.81
C LEU A 70 4.38 -3.53 33.25
N ALA A 71 5.08 -2.75 34.08
CA ALA A 71 5.85 -1.59 33.62
C ALA A 71 6.92 -1.96 32.57
N ARG A 72 7.52 -3.15 32.68
CA ARG A 72 8.54 -3.63 31.74
C ARG A 72 7.94 -4.12 30.41
N ILE A 73 6.71 -4.62 30.41
CA ILE A 73 6.02 -5.07 29.19
C ILE A 73 5.50 -3.89 28.35
N GLU A 74 4.99 -2.83 29.00
CA GLU A 74 4.40 -1.68 28.30
C GLU A 74 5.40 -0.76 27.59
N THR A 75 6.66 -0.74 28.03
CA THR A 75 7.69 0.14 27.46
C THR A 75 8.15 -0.32 26.08
N ALA A 76 8.20 -1.63 25.83
CA ALA A 76 8.60 -2.19 24.52
C ALA A 76 7.52 -2.05 23.43
N ALA A 77 6.25 -1.85 23.78
CA ALA A 77 5.15 -1.77 22.83
C ALA A 77 4.93 -0.37 22.25
N ARG A 78 5.21 0.68 23.04
CA ARG A 78 4.97 2.07 22.65
C ARG A 78 5.89 2.57 21.53
N TRP A 79 7.16 2.16 21.55
CA TRP A 79 8.13 2.58 20.54
C TRP A 79 7.84 1.97 19.16
N ARG A 80 7.43 0.69 19.13
CA ARG A 80 7.01 0.00 17.89
C ARG A 80 5.75 0.61 17.27
N ARG A 81 4.70 0.88 18.05
CA ARG A 81 3.46 1.49 17.52
C ARG A 81 3.71 2.87 16.91
N ARG A 82 4.53 3.71 17.54
CA ARG A 82 4.91 5.03 17.00
C ARG A 82 5.68 4.93 15.69
N PHE A 83 6.59 3.97 15.60
CA PHE A 83 7.35 3.71 14.37
C PHE A 83 6.46 3.28 13.21
N TYR A 84 5.54 2.33 13.43
CA TYR A 84 4.63 1.86 12.37
C TYR A 84 3.69 2.96 11.87
N VAL A 85 3.14 3.79 12.76
CA VAL A 85 2.29 4.91 12.36
C VAL A 85 3.08 5.92 11.51
N ALA A 86 4.30 6.27 11.93
CA ALA A 86 5.15 7.16 11.16
C ALA A 86 5.51 6.58 9.79
N ALA A 87 5.87 5.30 9.72
CA ALA A 87 6.19 4.62 8.45
C ALA A 87 5.00 4.61 7.48
N ILE A 88 3.79 4.33 7.97
CA ILE A 88 2.57 4.34 7.15
C ILE A 88 2.30 5.76 6.63
N LEU A 89 2.43 6.79 7.47
CA LEU A 89 2.21 8.18 7.04
C LEU A 89 3.20 8.59 5.95
N VAL A 90 4.48 8.23 6.07
CA VAL A 90 5.50 8.50 5.05
C VAL A 90 5.19 7.77 3.74
N LEU A 91 4.83 6.49 3.82
CA LEU A 91 4.46 5.71 2.63
C LEU A 91 3.20 6.26 1.95
N ALA A 92 2.19 6.68 2.71
CA ALA A 92 0.98 7.28 2.18
C ALA A 92 1.28 8.62 1.48
N ALA A 93 2.13 9.46 2.08
CA ALA A 93 2.56 10.72 1.47
C ALA A 93 3.33 10.46 0.16
N ALA A 94 4.27 9.51 0.15
CA ALA A 94 5.03 9.14 -1.04
C ALA A 94 4.15 8.56 -2.15
N ALA A 95 3.15 7.74 -1.80
CA ALA A 95 2.19 7.23 -2.78
C ALA A 95 1.34 8.37 -3.37
N GLY A 96 0.89 9.30 -2.52
CA GLY A 96 0.13 10.47 -2.97
C GLY A 96 0.91 11.37 -3.93
N THR A 97 2.18 11.65 -3.65
CA THR A 97 3.03 12.45 -4.55
C THR A 97 3.31 11.73 -5.86
N LEU A 98 3.50 10.41 -5.83
CA LEU A 98 3.70 9.61 -7.05
C LEU A 98 2.46 9.62 -7.94
N VAL A 99 1.27 9.42 -7.37
CA VAL A 99 0.01 9.46 -8.12
C VAL A 99 -0.18 10.84 -8.76
N TRP A 100 0.03 11.92 -8.00
CA TRP A 100 -0.04 13.29 -8.53
C TRP A 100 0.93 13.53 -9.69
N LEU A 101 2.18 13.05 -9.56
CA LEU A 101 3.20 13.21 -10.60
C LEU A 101 2.88 12.43 -11.88
N VAL A 102 2.40 11.18 -11.75
CA VAL A 102 1.98 10.36 -12.90
C VAL A 102 0.80 11.00 -13.61
N TRP A 103 -0.19 11.47 -12.86
CA TRP A 103 -1.35 12.15 -13.44
C TRP A 103 -0.92 13.38 -14.24
N ARG A 104 -0.07 14.24 -13.67
CA ARG A 104 0.50 15.43 -14.33
C ARG A 104 1.28 15.09 -15.61
N LEU A 105 2.04 13.99 -15.62
CA LEU A 105 2.79 13.54 -16.79
C LEU A 105 1.88 13.01 -17.91
N ALA A 106 0.86 12.22 -17.57
CA ALA A 106 -0.09 11.67 -18.54
C ALA A 106 -0.87 12.78 -19.24
N GLU A 107 -1.28 13.77 -18.45
CA GLU A 107 -1.92 15.00 -18.82
C GLU A 107 -1.16 15.79 -19.89
N ASN A 108 0.15 16.03 -19.69
CA ASN A 108 0.95 16.77 -20.66
C ASN A 108 1.07 16.01 -21.99
N LYS A 109 1.24 14.69 -21.96
CA LYS A 109 1.35 13.85 -23.17
C LYS A 109 0.08 13.87 -24.02
N ALA A 110 -1.10 13.95 -23.39
CA ALA A 110 -2.36 14.03 -24.12
C ALA A 110 -2.46 15.33 -24.93
N GLU A 111 -2.07 16.46 -24.35
CA GLU A 111 -2.12 17.75 -25.04
C GLU A 111 -1.12 17.84 -26.21
N HIS A 112 0.09 17.31 -26.04
CA HIS A 112 1.05 17.22 -27.15
C HIS A 112 0.50 16.40 -28.32
N ARG A 113 -0.27 15.34 -28.05
CA ARG A 113 -0.93 14.57 -29.11
C ARG A 113 -1.98 15.41 -29.81
N PHE A 114 -2.85 16.06 -29.03
CA PHE A 114 -3.88 16.93 -29.58
C PHE A 114 -3.32 18.03 -30.49
N LEU A 115 -2.25 18.72 -30.08
CA LEU A 115 -1.65 19.78 -30.91
C LEU A 115 -1.04 19.24 -32.20
N ARG A 116 -0.42 18.05 -32.18
CA ARG A 116 0.06 17.40 -33.41
C ARG A 116 -1.08 16.94 -34.31
N ASP A 117 -2.16 16.44 -33.74
CA ASP A 117 -3.34 16.03 -34.50
C ASP A 117 -4.01 17.27 -35.15
N LEU A 118 -4.03 18.40 -34.44
CA LEU A 118 -4.49 19.69 -34.95
C LEU A 118 -3.58 20.20 -36.09
N GLU A 119 -2.27 20.15 -35.90
CA GLU A 119 -1.28 20.49 -36.92
C GLU A 119 -1.50 19.65 -38.19
N HIS A 120 -1.66 18.33 -38.02
CA HIS A 120 -1.94 17.41 -39.11
C HIS A 120 -3.26 17.76 -39.82
N ALA A 121 -4.33 18.04 -39.07
CA ALA A 121 -5.63 18.39 -39.64
C ALA A 121 -5.55 19.68 -40.50
N ILE A 122 -4.80 20.68 -40.03
CA ILE A 122 -4.52 21.92 -40.78
C ILE A 122 -3.77 21.62 -42.08
N GLN A 123 -2.76 20.75 -42.03
CA GLN A 123 -1.99 20.36 -43.22
C GLN A 123 -2.84 19.59 -44.24
N VAL A 124 -3.69 18.66 -43.78
CA VAL A 124 -4.64 17.93 -44.63
C VAL A 124 -5.63 18.90 -45.27
N TYR A 125 -6.21 19.83 -44.50
CA TYR A 125 -7.09 20.86 -45.03
C TYR A 125 -6.42 21.66 -46.15
N ARG A 126 -5.17 22.10 -45.94
CA ARG A 126 -4.37 22.81 -46.96
C ARG A 126 -4.15 21.96 -48.20
N ASN A 127 -3.83 20.68 -48.04
CA ASN A 127 -3.62 19.78 -49.16
C ASN A 127 -4.88 19.64 -50.02
N ASP A 128 -6.05 19.56 -49.37
CA ASP A 128 -7.32 19.31 -50.05
C ASP A 128 -7.93 20.58 -50.67
N HIS A 129 -7.73 21.75 -50.02
CA HIS A 129 -8.37 23.02 -50.42
C HIS A 129 -7.39 24.01 -51.07
N GLY A 130 -6.09 23.71 -51.07
CA GLY A 130 -5.03 24.56 -51.61
C GLY A 130 -4.67 25.77 -50.76
N ALA A 131 -5.36 26.00 -49.64
CA ALA A 131 -5.14 27.11 -48.72
C ALA A 131 -5.33 26.67 -47.27
N TYR A 132 -4.67 27.34 -46.34
CA TYR A 132 -4.85 27.11 -44.90
C TYR A 132 -6.27 27.49 -44.45
N PRO A 133 -6.80 26.82 -43.39
CA PRO A 133 -8.10 27.20 -42.83
C PRO A 133 -8.03 28.61 -42.23
N PRO A 134 -9.13 29.38 -42.26
CA PRO A 134 -9.17 30.71 -41.65
C PRO A 134 -9.05 30.62 -40.12
N PRO A 135 -8.32 31.55 -39.46
CA PRO A 135 -8.19 31.60 -38.01
C PRO A 135 -9.41 32.26 -37.35
N ASP A 136 -10.61 31.77 -37.67
CA ASP A 136 -11.87 32.30 -37.17
C ASP A 136 -12.69 31.22 -36.43
N ALA A 137 -13.91 31.58 -36.03
CA ALA A 137 -14.83 30.70 -35.33
C ALA A 137 -15.22 29.42 -36.11
N SER A 138 -14.91 29.35 -37.41
CA SER A 138 -15.18 28.17 -38.24
C SER A 138 -14.09 27.11 -38.14
N LEU A 139 -12.88 27.44 -37.66
CA LEU A 139 -11.73 26.55 -37.60
C LEU A 139 -12.07 25.20 -36.94
N GLY A 140 -12.70 25.24 -35.76
CA GLY A 140 -13.09 24.03 -35.05
C GLY A 140 -14.06 23.13 -35.84
N ARG A 141 -14.95 23.74 -36.63
CA ARG A 141 -15.91 23.01 -37.46
C ARG A 141 -15.28 22.46 -38.74
N LEU A 142 -14.39 23.24 -39.38
CA LEU A 142 -13.70 22.85 -40.61
C LEU A 142 -12.77 21.66 -40.39
N LEU A 143 -12.18 21.56 -39.19
CA LEU A 143 -11.23 20.52 -38.81
C LEU A 143 -11.86 19.36 -38.02
N ASP A 144 -13.18 19.30 -37.90
CA ASP A 144 -13.93 18.29 -37.15
C ASP A 144 -13.41 18.09 -35.71
N ILE A 145 -13.09 19.19 -35.03
CA ILE A 145 -12.56 19.17 -33.67
C ILE A 145 -13.71 18.86 -32.68
N PRO A 146 -13.48 18.00 -31.67
CA PRO A 146 -14.48 17.67 -30.66
C PRO A 146 -15.08 18.93 -30.01
N GLN A 147 -16.40 18.96 -29.82
CA GLN A 147 -17.09 20.15 -29.29
C GLN A 147 -16.63 20.53 -27.88
N GLU A 148 -16.12 19.58 -27.10
CA GLU A 148 -15.55 19.83 -25.76
C GLU A 148 -14.27 20.68 -25.81
N ARG A 149 -13.63 20.72 -26.99
CA ARG A 149 -12.40 21.48 -27.28
C ARG A 149 -12.69 22.77 -28.03
N VAL A 150 -13.95 23.20 -28.10
CA VAL A 150 -14.36 24.42 -28.79
C VAL A 150 -15.22 25.26 -27.85
N ASP A 151 -14.88 26.54 -27.70
CA ASP A 151 -15.68 27.44 -26.87
C ASP A 151 -16.93 27.97 -27.59
N SER A 152 -17.75 28.73 -26.87
CA SER A 152 -18.95 29.40 -27.42
C SER A 152 -18.67 30.35 -28.59
N GLN A 153 -17.41 30.76 -28.79
CA GLN A 153 -16.96 31.65 -29.85
C GLN A 153 -16.33 30.87 -31.02
N GLY A 154 -16.34 29.54 -31.00
CA GLY A 154 -15.76 28.70 -32.04
C GLY A 154 -14.23 28.59 -31.97
N ARG A 155 -13.61 29.06 -30.88
CA ARG A 155 -12.16 28.97 -30.70
C ARG A 155 -11.77 27.61 -30.15
N VAL A 156 -10.72 27.04 -30.73
CA VAL A 156 -10.14 25.79 -30.26
C VAL A 156 -9.47 26.03 -28.92
N LEU A 157 -9.79 25.20 -27.94
CA LEU A 157 -9.26 25.28 -26.58
C LEU A 157 -8.19 24.20 -26.36
N ASP A 158 -7.22 24.54 -25.54
CA ASP A 158 -6.34 23.59 -24.87
C ASP A 158 -7.06 22.88 -23.72
N ARG A 159 -6.39 21.92 -23.07
CA ARG A 159 -6.97 21.17 -21.94
C ARG A 159 -7.20 21.99 -20.69
N TRP A 160 -6.56 23.14 -20.58
CA TRP A 160 -6.73 24.07 -19.47
C TRP A 160 -7.83 25.09 -19.75
N GLY A 161 -8.55 24.93 -20.87
CA GLY A 161 -9.69 25.75 -21.27
C GLY A 161 -9.27 27.09 -21.87
N ARG A 162 -8.01 27.23 -22.31
CA ARG A 162 -7.49 28.45 -22.92
C ARG A 162 -7.47 28.32 -24.44
N PRO A 163 -7.76 29.39 -25.18
CA PRO A 163 -7.70 29.34 -26.64
C PRO A 163 -6.28 29.03 -27.15
N VAL A 164 -6.18 28.05 -28.06
CA VAL A 164 -4.95 27.79 -28.83
C VAL A 164 -4.77 28.95 -29.82
N ARG A 165 -3.58 29.54 -29.84
CA ARG A 165 -3.23 30.59 -30.79
C ARG A 165 -2.82 29.94 -32.10
N TYR A 166 -3.57 30.25 -33.15
CA TYR A 166 -3.29 29.84 -34.53
C TYR A 166 -3.06 31.07 -35.39
N VAL A 167 -1.88 31.18 -36.00
CA VAL A 167 -1.48 32.33 -36.81
C VAL A 167 -1.05 31.87 -38.20
N VAL A 168 -1.65 32.47 -39.23
CA VAL A 168 -1.34 32.20 -40.64
C VAL A 168 -1.33 33.50 -41.45
N PRO A 169 -0.24 33.82 -42.18
CA PRO A 169 1.07 33.14 -42.15
C PRO A 169 1.73 33.25 -40.77
N GLY A 170 2.56 32.26 -40.39
CA GLY A 170 3.20 32.20 -39.07
C GLY A 170 4.17 33.37 -38.82
N GLU A 171 4.35 33.74 -37.56
CA GLU A 171 5.33 34.75 -37.12
C GLU A 171 6.74 34.15 -37.05
N HIS A 172 6.85 32.91 -36.55
CA HIS A 172 8.08 32.12 -36.47
C HIS A 172 8.29 31.28 -37.73
N ASN A 173 7.20 30.84 -38.38
CA ASN A 173 7.24 30.14 -39.67
C ASN A 173 6.51 30.91 -40.78
N PRO A 174 7.16 31.88 -41.45
CA PRO A 174 6.52 32.74 -42.46
C PRO A 174 5.93 32.00 -43.67
N GLU A 175 6.49 30.84 -44.03
CA GLU A 175 6.01 30.00 -45.15
C GLU A 175 4.90 29.02 -44.74
N LEU A 176 4.69 28.86 -43.42
CA LEU A 176 3.74 27.94 -42.84
C LEU A 176 2.78 28.69 -41.90
N PHE A 177 2.52 28.11 -40.74
CA PHE A 177 1.64 28.62 -39.71
C PHE A 177 2.26 28.32 -38.35
N ASP A 178 1.84 29.08 -37.35
CA ASP A 178 2.23 28.83 -35.97
C ASP A 178 1.02 28.37 -35.16
N LEU A 179 1.27 27.38 -34.31
CA LEU A 179 0.37 26.93 -33.26
C LEU A 179 1.05 27.09 -31.91
N GLN A 180 0.34 27.70 -30.97
CA GLN A 180 0.82 27.91 -29.60
C GLN A 180 -0.29 27.67 -28.57
N SER A 181 0.06 26.99 -27.49
CA SER A 181 -0.71 26.93 -26.23
C SER A 181 0.17 27.35 -25.06
N ASP A 182 -0.36 28.19 -24.17
CA ASP A 182 0.32 28.74 -22.98
C ASP A 182 0.49 27.72 -21.83
N GLY A 183 0.34 26.42 -22.12
CA GLY A 183 0.57 25.37 -21.15
C GLY A 183 -0.37 25.38 -19.92
N ALA A 184 0.06 24.69 -18.86
CA ALA A 184 -0.69 24.60 -17.61
C ALA A 184 -0.69 25.92 -16.84
N ASN A 185 0.45 26.62 -16.85
CA ASN A 185 0.65 27.84 -16.08
C ASN A 185 -0.17 29.03 -16.62
N GLY A 186 -0.55 29.03 -17.90
CA GLY A 186 -1.31 30.09 -18.56
C GLY A 186 -0.54 31.37 -18.81
N ARG A 187 0.77 31.24 -18.94
CA ARG A 187 1.68 32.34 -19.16
C ARG A 187 2.48 31.99 -20.39
N ASP A 188 2.31 32.80 -21.43
CA ASP A 188 3.20 32.79 -22.59
C ASP A 188 4.63 33.08 -22.13
N GLU A 189 5.49 32.07 -22.23
CA GLU A 189 6.93 32.12 -21.96
C GLU A 189 7.74 32.14 -23.27
N ALA A 190 7.11 32.55 -24.38
CA ALA A 190 7.66 32.59 -25.72
C ALA A 190 8.16 31.23 -26.21
N GLY A 191 7.35 30.19 -26.02
CA GLY A 191 7.66 28.82 -26.45
C GLY A 191 8.62 28.10 -25.51
N LYS A 192 8.69 28.51 -24.24
CA LYS A 192 9.53 27.89 -23.20
C LYS A 192 8.67 27.33 -22.07
N GLY A 193 9.34 26.66 -21.13
CA GLY A 193 8.70 26.13 -19.94
C GLY A 193 7.68 25.05 -20.27
N ASP A 194 6.40 25.34 -20.05
CA ASP A 194 5.27 24.48 -20.37
C ASP A 194 4.44 24.93 -21.58
N ASP A 195 4.88 25.96 -22.30
CA ASP A 195 4.31 26.32 -23.59
C ASP A 195 4.47 25.17 -24.59
N LEU A 196 3.46 25.02 -25.44
CA LEU A 196 3.43 24.01 -26.48
C LEU A 196 3.34 24.71 -27.84
N VAL A 197 4.42 24.57 -28.61
CA VAL A 197 4.62 25.28 -29.88
C VAL A 197 4.99 24.32 -31.00
N ASN A 198 4.76 24.72 -32.25
CA ASN A 198 5.11 23.92 -33.43
C ASN A 198 6.42 24.35 -34.12
N TRP A 199 7.16 25.32 -33.57
CA TRP A 199 8.46 25.80 -34.07
C TRP A 199 9.64 25.38 -33.18
#